data_AF-A0A1F3WW45-F1
#
_entry.id   AF-A0A1F3WW45-F1
#
_cell.length_a   1.000
_cell.length_b   1.000
_cell.length_c   1.000
_cell.angle_alpha   90.00
_cell.angle_beta   90.00
_cell.angle_gamma   90.00
#
_symmetry.space_group_name_H-M   'P 1'
#
loop_
_entity.id
_entity.type
_entity.pdbx_description
1 polymer ?
#
loop_
_entity_poly.entity_id
_entity_poly.type
_entity_poly.pdbx_seq_one_letter_code
_entity_poly.pdbx_strand_id
1 'polypeptide(L)'
;MSFDLIGYFRYAVILSASLLSTAAHCGGWSFDDARSDWGRFSLGFVSGIAGHELGHYMVAASRGYKVGHDGFSIVYPEATFTASGHLQVASAGFQAQWLLTEFILRDSNGKEMQAPPGNFGAGVVCAHIAITSAYLVYLKDHKQGDVAGMAEATGYSNDRIALALAIPGALDAWRLFGNRVPEWVPQLSLLGKGLGMA
;
A
#
# COMPACT_ATOMS: atom_id res chain seq x y z
N MET A 1 30.07 -13.13 13.27
CA MET A 1 28.90 -12.32 12.85
C MET A 1 29.12 -11.95 11.39
N SER A 2 28.60 -12.77 10.48
CA SER A 2 28.67 -12.51 9.03
C SER A 2 27.40 -11.78 8.66
N PHE A 3 27.50 -10.50 8.31
CA PHE A 3 26.39 -9.73 7.77
C PHE A 3 26.16 -10.19 6.33
N ASP A 4 24.98 -10.73 6.04
CA ASP A 4 24.55 -11.11 4.69
C ASP A 4 24.36 -9.85 3.81
N LEU A 5 25.49 -9.36 3.28
CA LEU A 5 25.58 -8.27 2.30
C LEU A 5 24.87 -8.59 0.97
N ILE A 6 24.50 -9.87 0.76
CA ILE A 6 23.99 -10.41 -0.50
C ILE A 6 22.49 -10.11 -0.68
N GLY A 7 21.72 -9.96 0.40
CA GLY A 7 20.29 -9.62 0.34
C GLY A 7 20.03 -8.17 -0.05
N TYR A 8 20.78 -7.23 0.54
CA TYR A 8 20.66 -5.79 0.30
C TYR A 8 21.02 -5.39 -1.14
N PHE A 9 21.93 -6.12 -1.78
CA PHE A 9 22.37 -5.84 -3.14
C PHE A 9 21.27 -6.12 -4.18
N ARG A 10 20.34 -7.05 -3.92
CA ARG A 10 19.29 -7.41 -4.89
C ARG A 10 18.17 -6.38 -4.99
N TYR A 11 17.76 -5.78 -3.87
CA TYR A 11 16.73 -4.74 -3.87
C TYR A 11 17.29 -3.37 -4.27
N ALA A 12 18.51 -3.03 -3.84
CA ALA A 12 19.19 -1.83 -4.31
C ALA A 12 19.41 -1.87 -5.83
N VAL A 13 19.71 -3.03 -6.43
CA VAL A 13 19.85 -3.17 -7.89
C VAL A 13 18.50 -3.04 -8.61
N ILE A 14 17.39 -3.50 -8.04
CA ILE A 14 16.05 -3.30 -8.62
C ILE A 14 15.61 -1.83 -8.50
N LEU A 15 15.84 -1.20 -7.35
CA LEU A 15 15.57 0.24 -7.12
C LEU A 15 16.45 1.11 -8.03
N SER A 16 17.73 0.75 -8.19
CA SER A 16 18.68 1.45 -9.05
C SER A 16 18.34 1.25 -10.53
N ALA A 17 17.89 0.06 -10.93
CA ALA A 17 17.43 -0.20 -12.30
C ALA A 17 16.16 0.61 -12.65
N SER A 18 15.30 0.91 -11.67
CA SER A 18 14.15 1.81 -11.87
C SER A 18 14.49 3.30 -11.86
N LEU A 19 15.64 3.69 -11.31
CA LEU A 19 16.11 5.08 -11.25
C LEU A 19 17.05 5.46 -12.40
N LEU A 20 17.55 4.49 -13.16
CA LEU A 20 18.40 4.71 -14.34
C LEU A 20 17.57 5.06 -15.59
N SER A 21 16.95 6.24 -15.59
CA SER A 21 16.81 7.16 -16.74
C SER A 21 15.65 8.15 -16.52
N THR A 22 15.81 9.07 -15.57
CA THR A 22 14.99 10.29 -15.55
C THR A 22 15.92 11.49 -15.72
N ALA A 23 16.06 11.96 -16.96
CA ALA A 23 16.59 13.29 -17.21
C ALA A 23 15.53 14.29 -16.72
N ALA A 24 15.80 14.92 -15.59
CA ALA A 24 14.95 15.96 -15.04
C ALA A 24 15.07 17.22 -15.92
N HIS A 25 14.06 17.48 -16.74
CA HIS A 25 13.85 18.79 -17.35
C HIS A 25 12.57 19.40 -16.77
N CYS A 26 12.66 20.67 -16.37
CA CYS A 26 11.59 21.46 -15.75
C CYS A 26 10.41 21.76 -16.71
N GLY A 27 9.72 20.73 -17.19
CA GLY A 27 8.34 20.77 -17.68
C GLY A 27 7.49 19.91 -16.73
N GLY A 28 6.19 20.18 -16.63
CA GLY A 28 5.30 19.48 -15.70
C GLY A 28 5.48 17.96 -15.71
N TRP A 29 5.23 17.31 -14.56
CA TRP A 29 5.39 15.87 -14.37
C TRP A 29 4.46 15.10 -15.31
N SER A 30 4.91 14.85 -16.53
CA SER A 30 4.31 13.88 -17.43
C SER A 30 5.15 12.61 -17.35
N PHE A 31 4.54 11.56 -16.81
CA PHE A 31 5.12 10.22 -16.81
C PHE A 31 4.93 9.50 -18.15
N ASP A 32 4.55 10.25 -19.21
CA ASP A 32 4.41 9.67 -20.54
C ASP A 32 5.74 9.23 -21.16
N ASP A 33 6.89 9.67 -20.63
CA ASP A 33 8.20 9.32 -21.19
C ASP A 33 8.82 8.02 -20.63
N ALA A 34 8.12 7.29 -19.76
CA ALA A 34 8.55 5.94 -19.39
C ALA A 34 8.46 5.00 -20.62
N ARG A 35 9.63 4.65 -21.16
CA ARG A 35 9.86 4.03 -22.49
C ARG A 35 9.14 2.70 -22.81
N SER A 36 8.40 2.09 -21.88
CA SER A 36 7.56 0.91 -22.17
C SER A 36 6.39 0.78 -21.19
N ASP A 37 5.31 0.15 -21.64
CA ASP A 37 4.11 -0.16 -20.82
C ASP A 37 4.44 -0.86 -19.51
N TRP A 38 5.41 -1.77 -19.54
CA TRP A 38 5.92 -2.47 -18.36
C TRP A 38 6.63 -1.55 -17.37
N GLY A 39 7.37 -0.54 -17.87
CA GLY A 39 8.03 0.46 -17.03
C GLY A 39 7.01 1.30 -16.26
N ARG A 40 5.92 1.73 -16.93
CA ARG A 40 4.82 2.46 -16.28
C ARG A 40 4.13 1.61 -15.21
N PHE A 41 3.83 0.35 -15.52
CA PHE A 41 3.26 -0.59 -14.56
C PHE A 41 4.16 -0.80 -13.34
N SER A 42 5.44 -1.10 -13.58
CA SER A 42 6.41 -1.35 -12.51
C SER A 42 6.59 -0.14 -11.61
N LEU A 43 6.65 1.06 -12.21
CA LEU A 43 6.72 2.30 -11.46
C LEU A 43 5.47 2.48 -10.59
N GLY A 44 4.28 2.27 -11.15
CA GLY A 44 3.03 2.30 -10.39
C GLY A 44 3.01 1.30 -9.23
N PHE A 45 3.48 0.07 -9.46
CA PHE A 45 3.57 -0.95 -8.43
C PHE A 45 4.49 -0.53 -7.27
N VAL A 46 5.69 -0.05 -7.59
CA VAL A 46 6.63 0.47 -6.57
C VAL A 46 6.07 1.70 -5.87
N SER A 47 5.42 2.61 -6.60
CA SER A 47 4.74 3.77 -6.02
C SER A 47 3.61 3.38 -5.06
N GLY A 48 2.87 2.31 -5.35
CA GLY A 48 1.85 1.78 -4.44
C GLY A 48 2.44 1.28 -3.11
N ILE A 49 3.55 0.54 -3.16
CA ILE A 49 4.28 0.10 -1.96
C ILE A 49 4.84 1.31 -1.20
N ALA A 50 5.48 2.25 -1.90
CA ALA A 50 6.02 3.45 -1.27
C ALA A 50 4.91 4.30 -0.62
N GLY A 51 3.72 4.36 -1.23
CA GLY A 51 2.55 5.03 -0.67
C GLY A 51 2.05 4.38 0.62
N HIS A 52 2.09 3.05 0.69
CA HIS A 52 1.79 2.29 1.92
C HIS A 52 2.75 2.68 3.05
N GLU A 53 4.06 2.57 2.81
CA GLU A 53 5.07 2.92 3.82
C GLU A 53 5.03 4.41 4.23
N LEU A 54 4.72 5.29 3.28
CA LEU A 54 4.56 6.71 3.54
C LEU A 54 3.40 6.99 4.51
N GLY A 55 2.32 6.21 4.45
CA GLY A 55 1.21 6.30 5.40
C GLY A 55 1.67 6.12 6.83
N HIS A 56 2.40 5.03 7.10
CA HIS A 56 3.02 4.75 8.40
C HIS A 56 3.93 5.88 8.86
N TYR A 57 4.81 6.36 7.98
CA TYR A 57 5.72 7.46 8.30
C TYR A 57 4.96 8.74 8.68
N MET A 58 3.96 9.14 7.89
CA MET A 58 3.21 10.38 8.11
C MET A 58 2.43 10.34 9.43
N VAL A 59 1.72 9.25 9.72
CA VAL A 59 0.94 9.12 10.96
C VAL A 59 1.87 9.09 12.17
N ALA A 60 2.96 8.33 12.10
CA ALA A 60 3.93 8.26 13.20
C ALA A 60 4.61 9.61 13.46
N ALA A 61 5.04 10.32 12.40
CA ALA A 61 5.63 11.65 12.51
C ALA A 61 4.64 12.67 13.09
N SER A 62 3.36 12.63 12.69
CA SER A 62 2.32 13.52 13.22
C SER A 62 2.09 13.36 14.73
N ARG A 63 2.42 12.18 15.27
CA ARG A 63 2.30 11.83 16.69
C ARG A 63 3.61 11.97 17.46
N GLY A 64 4.68 12.44 16.81
CA GLY A 64 6.00 12.64 17.43
C GLY A 64 6.77 11.35 17.71
N TYR A 65 6.37 10.21 17.11
CA TYR A 65 7.11 8.96 17.25
C TYR A 65 8.36 8.98 16.37
N LYS A 66 9.49 8.50 16.92
CA LYS A 66 10.71 8.28 16.13
C LYS A 66 10.50 7.08 15.23
N VAL A 67 10.54 7.31 13.93
CA VAL A 67 10.41 6.29 12.90
C VAL A 67 11.79 5.69 12.63
N GLY A 68 11.93 4.37 12.81
CA GLY A 68 13.08 3.58 12.41
C GLY A 68 12.71 2.56 11.33
N HIS A 69 13.68 1.81 10.84
CA HIS A 69 13.46 0.75 9.85
C HIS A 69 14.32 -0.46 10.23
N ASP A 70 13.74 -1.66 10.31
CA ASP A 70 14.48 -2.88 10.68
C ASP A 70 15.06 -3.63 9.47
N GLY A 71 14.78 -3.13 8.26
CA GLY A 71 15.20 -3.70 6.99
C GLY A 71 14.07 -4.36 6.22
N PHE A 72 12.93 -4.63 6.87
CA PHE A 72 11.73 -5.21 6.25
C PHE A 72 10.47 -4.37 6.47
N SER A 73 10.41 -3.63 7.58
CA SER A 73 9.28 -2.79 7.97
C SER A 73 9.72 -1.56 8.76
N ILE A 74 8.81 -0.58 8.86
CA ILE A 74 8.95 0.56 9.75
C ILE A 74 8.78 0.09 11.20
N VAL A 75 9.77 0.41 12.03
CA VAL A 75 9.75 0.11 13.47
C VAL A 75 9.72 1.38 14.29
N TYR A 76 9.14 1.29 15.49
CA TYR A 76 9.00 2.42 16.41
C TYR A 76 9.76 2.14 17.70
N PRO A 77 11.11 2.21 17.68
CA PRO A 77 11.92 1.97 18.86
C PRO A 77 11.53 2.95 19.97
N GLU A 78 11.33 2.43 21.17
CA GLU A 78 11.00 3.20 22.40
C GLU A 78 9.61 3.85 22.45
N ALA A 79 8.71 3.58 21.48
CA ALA A 79 7.35 4.10 21.51
C ALA A 79 6.46 3.36 22.52
N THR A 80 5.95 4.06 23.52
CA THR A 80 4.84 3.59 24.37
C THR A 80 3.53 4.06 23.76
N PHE A 81 2.92 3.20 22.94
CA PHE A 81 1.66 3.53 22.30
C PHE A 81 0.49 3.45 23.28
N THR A 82 -0.44 4.40 23.18
CA THR A 82 -1.83 4.14 23.59
C THR A 82 -2.44 3.18 22.57
N ALA A 83 -3.44 2.38 22.96
CA ALA A 83 -4.11 1.45 22.03
C ALA A 83 -4.59 2.16 20.74
N SER A 84 -5.14 3.38 20.87
CA SER A 84 -5.55 4.18 19.71
C SER A 84 -4.37 4.68 18.87
N GLY A 85 -3.24 5.04 19.48
CA GLY A 85 -2.04 5.43 18.77
C GLY A 85 -1.42 4.26 18.01
N HIS A 86 -1.39 3.08 18.64
CA HIS A 86 -0.89 1.85 18.02
C HIS A 86 -1.76 1.47 16.81
N LEU A 87 -3.10 1.49 16.99
CA LEU A 87 -4.03 1.19 15.91
C LEU A 87 -3.85 2.13 14.72
N GLN A 88 -3.79 3.44 14.96
CA GLN A 88 -3.64 4.43 13.89
C GLN A 88 -2.34 4.26 13.12
N VAL A 89 -1.24 3.98 13.82
CA VAL A 89 0.05 3.77 13.19
C VAL A 89 0.05 2.45 12.41
N ALA A 90 -0.47 1.37 12.98
CA ALA A 90 -0.52 0.06 12.34
C ALA A 90 -1.49 0.00 11.15
N SER A 91 -2.58 0.79 11.15
CA SER A 91 -3.52 0.84 10.02
C SER A 91 -3.12 1.83 8.94
N ALA A 92 -2.15 2.72 9.19
CA ALA A 92 -1.85 3.86 8.33
C ALA A 92 -1.46 3.48 6.90
N GLY A 93 -0.65 2.43 6.71
CA GLY A 93 -0.25 1.99 5.38
C GLY A 93 -1.43 1.46 4.56
N PHE A 94 -2.33 0.70 5.20
CA PHE A 94 -3.58 0.27 4.56
C PHE A 94 -4.47 1.47 4.18
N GLN A 95 -4.60 2.46 5.04
CA GLN A 95 -5.40 3.65 4.75
C GLN A 95 -4.81 4.47 3.59
N ALA A 96 -3.48 4.65 3.56
CA ALA A 96 -2.80 5.38 2.49
C ALA A 96 -2.93 4.67 1.13
N GLN A 97 -2.70 3.36 1.07
CA GLN A 97 -2.87 2.61 -0.18
C GLN A 97 -4.34 2.57 -0.64
N TRP A 98 -5.31 2.54 0.29
CA TRP A 98 -6.73 2.57 -0.05
C TRP A 98 -7.14 3.90 -0.65
N LEU A 99 -6.67 5.01 -0.07
CA LEU A 99 -6.88 6.34 -0.63
C LEU A 99 -6.28 6.43 -2.03
N LEU A 100 -5.05 5.96 -2.20
CA LEU A 100 -4.35 5.99 -3.48
C LEU A 100 -5.07 5.17 -4.56
N THR A 101 -5.54 3.97 -4.22
CA THR A 101 -6.30 3.13 -5.15
C THR A 101 -7.67 3.73 -5.49
N GLU A 102 -8.36 4.38 -4.55
CA GLU A 102 -9.59 5.10 -4.86
C GLU A 102 -9.37 6.28 -5.79
N PHE A 103 -8.26 7.03 -5.66
CA PHE A 103 -7.92 8.09 -6.61
C PHE A 103 -7.68 7.55 -8.03
N ILE A 104 -7.17 6.33 -8.14
CA ILE A 104 -6.86 5.71 -9.42
C ILE A 104 -8.07 5.08 -10.08
N LEU A 105 -9.01 4.55 -9.29
CA LEU A 105 -10.20 3.88 -9.79
C LEU A 105 -11.38 4.84 -9.99
N ARG A 106 -11.19 6.14 -9.77
CA ARG A 106 -12.20 7.19 -9.96
C ARG A 106 -11.83 8.17 -11.06
N ASP A 107 -12.85 8.65 -11.76
CA ASP A 107 -12.73 9.75 -12.71
C ASP A 107 -12.56 11.11 -12.02
N SER A 108 -12.38 12.17 -12.81
CA SER A 108 -12.23 13.54 -12.29
C SER A 108 -13.45 14.09 -11.56
N ASN A 109 -14.61 13.44 -11.69
CA ASN A 109 -15.84 13.76 -10.95
C ASN A 109 -16.04 12.85 -9.73
N GLY A 110 -15.06 12.00 -9.41
CA GLY A 110 -15.12 11.06 -8.30
C GLY A 110 -16.01 9.84 -8.55
N LYS A 111 -16.44 9.58 -9.79
CA LYS A 111 -17.25 8.40 -10.16
C LYS A 111 -16.37 7.22 -10.49
N GLU A 112 -16.89 6.00 -10.37
CA GLU A 112 -16.18 4.80 -10.81
C GLU A 112 -15.76 4.92 -12.28
N MET A 113 -14.49 4.62 -12.55
CA MET A 113 -13.99 4.58 -13.92
C MET A 113 -14.70 3.50 -14.73
N GLN A 114 -15.15 3.88 -15.93
CA GLN A 114 -15.82 2.97 -16.86
C GLN A 114 -14.83 2.18 -17.74
N ALA A 115 -13.58 2.66 -17.81
CA ALA A 115 -12.48 1.99 -18.49
C ALA A 115 -11.40 1.62 -17.47
N PRO A 116 -10.61 0.57 -17.71
CA PRO A 116 -9.50 0.22 -16.84
C PRO A 116 -8.52 1.40 -16.68
N PRO A 117 -7.89 1.54 -15.51
CA PRO A 117 -6.84 2.54 -15.34
C PRO A 117 -5.67 2.26 -16.29
N GLY A 118 -4.91 3.29 -16.65
CA GLY A 118 -3.67 3.11 -17.42
C GLY A 118 -2.64 2.26 -16.66
N ASN A 119 -1.59 1.80 -17.35
CA ASN A 119 -0.60 0.87 -16.82
C ASN A 119 -0.02 1.26 -15.44
N PHE A 120 0.28 2.54 -15.23
CA PHE A 120 0.71 3.04 -13.92
C PHE A 120 -0.35 2.79 -12.83
N GLY A 121 -1.60 3.17 -13.09
CA GLY A 121 -2.69 2.98 -12.15
C GLY A 121 -2.96 1.50 -11.86
N ALA A 122 -2.95 0.66 -12.89
CA ALA A 122 -3.03 -0.79 -12.73
C ALA A 122 -1.89 -1.33 -11.84
N GLY A 123 -0.67 -0.82 -11.99
CA GLY A 123 0.46 -1.16 -11.13
C GLY A 123 0.20 -0.85 -9.66
N VAL A 124 -0.30 0.35 -9.36
CA VAL A 124 -0.62 0.75 -7.98
C VAL A 124 -1.72 -0.11 -7.37
N VAL A 125 -2.79 -0.40 -8.12
CA VAL A 125 -3.88 -1.28 -7.63
C VAL A 125 -3.35 -2.71 -7.42
N CYS A 126 -2.50 -3.20 -8.31
CA CYS A 126 -1.82 -4.48 -8.12
C CYS A 126 -0.92 -4.50 -6.87
N ALA A 127 -0.25 -3.40 -6.52
CA ALA A 127 0.52 -3.33 -5.28
C ALA A 127 -0.38 -3.46 -4.04
N HIS A 128 -1.52 -2.78 -4.02
CA HIS A 128 -2.51 -2.95 -2.95
C HIS A 128 -2.97 -4.42 -2.81
N ILE A 129 -3.30 -5.06 -3.93
CA ILE A 129 -3.71 -6.48 -3.95
C ILE A 129 -2.58 -7.38 -3.46
N ALA A 130 -1.34 -7.12 -3.88
CA ALA A 130 -0.16 -7.88 -3.49
C ALA A 130 0.14 -7.77 -1.98
N ILE A 131 0.14 -6.55 -1.44
CA ILE A 131 0.33 -6.30 0.00
C ILE A 131 -0.75 -7.00 0.81
N THR A 132 -2.01 -6.82 0.42
CA THR A 132 -3.16 -7.45 1.09
C THR A 132 -3.07 -8.97 1.06
N SER A 133 -2.69 -9.54 -0.08
CA SER A 133 -2.48 -10.98 -0.23
C SER A 133 -1.32 -11.47 0.65
N ALA A 134 -0.20 -10.75 0.68
CA ALA A 134 0.95 -11.08 1.50
C ALA A 134 0.57 -11.13 3.00
N TYR A 135 -0.21 -10.18 3.49
CA TYR A 135 -0.75 -10.21 4.84
C TYR A 135 -1.70 -11.38 5.07
N LEU A 136 -2.60 -11.66 4.14
CA LEU A 136 -3.54 -12.76 4.27
C LEU A 136 -2.85 -14.14 4.37
N VAL A 137 -1.77 -14.37 3.62
CA VAL A 137 -1.15 -15.70 3.48
C VAL A 137 0.11 -15.90 4.32
N TYR A 138 0.86 -14.85 4.61
CA TYR A 138 2.20 -14.97 5.19
C TYR A 138 2.50 -13.98 6.32
N LEU A 139 2.14 -12.70 6.16
CA LEU A 139 2.57 -11.65 7.09
C LEU A 139 1.61 -11.38 8.27
N LYS A 140 0.41 -11.98 8.29
CA LYS A 140 -0.58 -11.75 9.37
C LYS A 140 -0.05 -11.96 10.79
N ASP A 141 0.91 -12.87 10.97
CA ASP A 141 1.48 -13.23 12.27
C ASP A 141 2.87 -12.60 12.51
N HIS A 142 3.31 -11.71 11.62
CA HIS A 142 4.56 -11.00 11.79
C HIS A 142 4.43 -10.01 12.96
N LYS A 143 5.22 -10.21 14.03
CA LYS A 143 5.08 -9.49 15.31
C LYS A 143 5.13 -7.96 15.21
N GLN A 144 5.84 -7.44 14.21
CA GLN A 144 5.97 -6.00 13.97
C GLN A 144 5.19 -5.53 12.74
N GLY A 145 4.37 -6.41 12.16
CA GLY A 145 3.57 -6.10 10.98
C GLY A 145 2.22 -5.46 11.35
N ASP A 146 1.63 -4.80 10.36
CA ASP A 146 0.39 -4.02 10.50
C ASP A 146 -0.74 -4.82 11.13
N VAL A 147 -0.96 -6.05 10.64
CA VAL A 147 -2.04 -6.92 11.13
C VAL A 147 -1.87 -7.25 12.60
N ALA A 148 -0.66 -7.58 13.03
CA ALA A 148 -0.38 -7.88 14.43
C ALA A 148 -0.54 -6.65 15.32
N GLY A 149 -0.07 -5.48 14.85
CA GLY A 149 -0.27 -4.21 15.56
C GLY A 149 -1.74 -3.82 15.70
N MET A 150 -2.52 -3.96 14.64
CA MET A 150 -3.97 -3.73 14.66
C MET A 150 -4.70 -4.74 15.56
N ALA A 151 -4.30 -6.01 15.54
CA ALA A 151 -4.85 -7.06 16.40
C ALA A 151 -4.58 -6.79 17.88
N GLU A 152 -3.34 -6.45 18.22
CA GLU A 152 -2.95 -6.08 19.59
C GLU A 152 -3.73 -4.84 20.08
N ALA A 153 -3.88 -3.84 19.22
CA ALA A 153 -4.58 -2.61 19.58
C ALA A 153 -6.10 -2.76 19.74
N THR A 154 -6.71 -3.71 19.00
CA THR A 154 -8.19 -3.91 18.98
C THR A 154 -8.67 -5.09 19.83
N GLY A 155 -7.77 -6.00 20.20
CA GLY A 155 -8.11 -7.27 20.86
C GLY A 155 -8.73 -8.31 19.92
N TYR A 156 -8.78 -8.06 18.62
CA TYR A 156 -9.19 -9.06 17.62
C TYR A 156 -8.02 -9.97 17.23
N SER A 157 -8.32 -11.18 16.76
CA SER A 157 -7.30 -12.09 16.21
C SER A 157 -6.71 -11.57 14.90
N ASN A 158 -5.42 -11.86 14.65
CA ASN A 158 -4.74 -11.58 13.38
C ASN A 158 -5.55 -12.05 12.15
N ASP A 159 -6.12 -13.25 12.19
CA ASP A 159 -6.95 -13.80 11.11
C ASP A 159 -8.15 -12.93 10.76
N ARG A 160 -8.82 -12.40 11.80
CA ARG A 160 -10.00 -11.55 11.63
C ARG A 160 -9.63 -10.21 11.01
N ILE A 161 -8.52 -9.62 11.45
CA ILE A 161 -7.99 -8.38 10.87
C ILE A 161 -7.57 -8.62 9.42
N ALA A 162 -6.76 -9.64 9.15
CA ALA A 162 -6.30 -9.97 7.80
C ALA A 162 -7.47 -10.23 6.84
N LEU A 163 -8.51 -10.95 7.29
CA LEU A 163 -9.71 -11.18 6.49
C LEU A 163 -10.48 -9.89 6.22
N ALA A 164 -10.61 -9.02 7.21
CA ALA A 164 -11.28 -7.72 7.02
C ALA A 164 -10.54 -6.86 5.99
N LEU A 165 -9.20 -6.84 6.02
CA LEU A 165 -8.35 -6.14 5.04
C LEU A 165 -8.42 -6.77 3.65
N ALA A 166 -8.61 -8.09 3.57
CA ALA A 166 -8.75 -8.83 2.32
C ALA A 166 -10.03 -8.49 1.55
N ILE A 167 -11.11 -8.07 2.22
CA ILE A 167 -12.37 -7.74 1.56
C ILE A 167 -12.20 -6.58 0.55
N PRO A 168 -11.71 -5.39 0.94
CA PRO A 168 -11.40 -4.34 -0.03
C PRO A 168 -10.45 -4.77 -1.14
N GLY A 169 -9.41 -5.56 -0.81
CA GLY A 169 -8.45 -6.05 -1.80
C GLY A 169 -9.09 -6.96 -2.87
N ALA A 170 -10.00 -7.84 -2.46
CA ALA A 170 -10.74 -8.70 -3.38
C ALA A 170 -11.71 -7.89 -4.26
N LEU A 171 -12.37 -6.88 -3.70
CA LEU A 171 -13.27 -6.01 -4.43
C LEU A 171 -12.52 -5.15 -5.46
N ASP A 172 -11.35 -4.62 -5.10
CA ASP A 172 -10.49 -3.87 -6.02
C ASP A 172 -9.86 -4.75 -7.09
N ALA A 173 -9.54 -6.02 -6.77
CA ALA A 173 -9.16 -6.99 -7.79
C ALA A 173 -10.29 -7.23 -8.80
N TRP A 174 -11.54 -7.31 -8.34
CA TRP A 174 -12.69 -7.41 -9.24
C TRP A 174 -12.85 -6.13 -10.07
N ARG A 175 -12.68 -4.94 -9.47
CA ARG A 175 -12.71 -3.66 -10.21
C ARG A 175 -11.65 -3.58 -11.30
N LEU A 176 -10.45 -4.12 -11.04
CA LEU A 176 -9.34 -4.08 -12.00
C LEU A 176 -9.45 -5.14 -13.10
N PHE A 177 -9.81 -6.38 -12.75
CA PHE A 177 -9.74 -7.53 -13.67
C PHE A 177 -11.11 -8.01 -14.17
N GLY A 178 -12.20 -7.48 -13.62
CA GLY A 178 -13.55 -7.87 -13.98
C GLY A 178 -13.98 -7.34 -15.33
N ASN A 179 -14.43 -8.23 -16.22
CA ASN A 179 -15.03 -7.82 -17.50
C ASN A 179 -16.38 -7.10 -17.33
N ARG A 180 -17.08 -7.35 -16.22
CA ARG A 180 -18.32 -6.69 -15.80
C ARG A 180 -18.29 -6.54 -14.29
N VAL A 181 -18.08 -5.32 -13.83
CA VAL A 181 -18.06 -4.97 -12.41
C VAL A 181 -19.45 -4.48 -12.05
N PRO A 182 -20.21 -5.18 -11.19
CA PRO A 182 -21.51 -4.71 -10.74
C PRO A 182 -21.40 -3.36 -10.04
N GLU A 183 -22.42 -2.52 -10.20
CA GLU A 183 -22.41 -1.16 -9.65
C GLU A 183 -22.18 -1.12 -8.14
N TRP A 184 -22.54 -2.17 -7.38
CA TRP A 184 -22.38 -2.26 -5.92
C TRP A 184 -20.93 -2.50 -5.44
N VAL A 185 -20.06 -3.03 -6.31
CA VAL A 185 -18.69 -3.41 -5.94
C VAL A 185 -17.85 -2.19 -5.51
N PRO A 186 -17.84 -1.07 -6.26
CA PRO A 186 -17.10 0.12 -5.85
C PRO A 186 -17.58 0.74 -4.53
N GLN A 187 -18.89 0.80 -4.26
CA GLN A 187 -19.39 1.36 -2.99
C GLN A 187 -19.10 0.40 -1.84
N LEU A 188 -19.18 -0.91 -2.04
CA LEU A 188 -18.80 -1.85 -0.99
C LEU A 188 -17.30 -1.77 -0.68
N SER A 189 -16.45 -1.63 -1.70
CA SER A 189 -15.01 -1.41 -1.52
C SER A 189 -14.76 -0.14 -0.70
N LEU A 190 -15.36 0.98 -1.11
CA LEU A 190 -15.23 2.26 -0.41
C LEU A 190 -15.74 2.19 1.04
N LEU A 191 -16.89 1.54 1.28
CA LEU A 191 -17.44 1.36 2.63
C LEU A 191 -16.51 0.52 3.50
N GLY A 192 -15.97 -0.58 2.97
CA GLY A 192 -15.01 -1.42 3.69
C GLY A 192 -13.74 -0.66 4.07
N LYS A 193 -13.20 0.14 3.14
CA LYS A 193 -12.05 1.02 3.39
C LYS A 193 -12.39 2.11 4.41
N GLY A 194 -13.56 2.72 4.29
CA GLY A 194 -14.05 3.77 5.19
C GLY A 194 -14.20 3.31 6.63
N LEU A 195 -14.72 2.10 6.85
CA LEU A 195 -14.78 1.48 8.17
C LEU A 195 -13.40 1.18 8.76
N GLY A 196 -12.37 0.98 7.93
CA GLY A 196 -10.98 0.82 8.39
C GLY A 196 -10.21 2.15 8.54
N MET A 197 -10.79 3.27 8.10
CA MET A 197 -10.23 4.63 8.28
C MET A 197 -10.76 5.35 9.53
N ALA A 198 -11.90 4.90 10.08
CA ALA A 198 -12.54 5.44 11.29
C ALA A 198 -12.08 4.72 12.57
#